data_AF-A0A183VGS3-F1
#
_entry.id   AF-A0A183VGS3-F1
#
_cell.length_a   1.000
_cell.length_b   1.000
_cell.length_c   1.000
_cell.angle_alpha   90.00
_cell.angle_beta   90.00
_cell.angle_gamma   90.00
#
_symmetry.space_group_name_H-M   'P 1'
#
loop_
_entity.id
_entity.type
_entity.pdbx_description
1 polymer ?
#
loop_
_entity_poly.entity_id
_entity_poly.type
_entity_poly.pdbx_seq_one_letter_code
_entity_poly.pdbx_strand_id
1 'polypeptide(L)'
;MKIKNCKVMKSLRKNIVERLSIQDLLVLFRNIKAPPKGIKIYEDTWLDIKYRDPFPTDKNPIAAAGRKVRNDDGSEMFQYVALWYKHGQPVFGRAYPDCADKTMASFGWGGQENAGAEIGSFQMIIIPDPDILGFEYKWLPYKEAKAGGPFKPLHVGDCTPCVVKDAKGTERLGNLHMSMEKATTGVGGKDGAVCGPAVNDFLVLCRN
;
A
#
# COMPACT_ATOMS: atom_id res chain seq x y z
N MET A 1 33.30 -27.12 -61.58
CA MET A 1 32.24 -27.62 -60.66
C MET A 1 32.83 -27.82 -59.27
N LYS A 2 32.53 -26.92 -58.31
CA LYS A 2 32.18 -27.20 -56.90
C LYS A 2 32.27 -25.92 -56.07
N ILE A 3 31.08 -25.49 -55.67
CA ILE A 3 30.73 -24.53 -54.63
C ILE A 3 31.35 -24.96 -53.29
N LYS A 4 31.89 -24.01 -52.51
CA LYS A 4 32.05 -23.99 -51.02
C LYS A 4 33.04 -22.85 -50.70
N ASN A 5 32.67 -21.73 -50.09
CA ASN A 5 32.27 -21.63 -48.70
C ASN A 5 31.63 -20.26 -48.42
N CYS A 6 30.31 -20.16 -48.58
CA CYS A 6 29.52 -19.14 -47.90
C CYS A 6 28.92 -19.78 -46.64
N LYS A 7 29.75 -20.01 -45.61
CA LYS A 7 29.30 -20.55 -44.31
C LYS A 7 29.85 -19.83 -43.08
N VAL A 8 30.77 -18.89 -43.23
CA VAL A 8 31.42 -18.24 -42.07
C VAL A 8 30.61 -17.04 -41.53
N MET A 9 29.77 -16.38 -42.35
CA MET A 9 29.01 -15.20 -41.90
C MET A 9 27.63 -15.47 -41.27
N LYS A 10 27.13 -16.72 -41.28
CA LYS A 10 25.86 -17.06 -40.60
C LYS A 10 26.03 -17.55 -39.16
N SER A 11 27.24 -17.85 -38.72
CA SER A 11 27.50 -18.36 -37.35
C SER A 11 27.77 -17.26 -36.31
N LEU A 12 28.11 -16.04 -36.74
CA LEU A 12 28.53 -14.97 -35.84
C LEU A 12 27.39 -14.04 -35.40
N ARG A 13 26.20 -14.14 -35.99
CA ARG A 13 25.03 -13.33 -35.58
C ARG A 13 24.03 -14.06 -34.69
N LYS A 14 24.17 -15.37 -34.47
CA LYS A 14 23.30 -16.14 -33.56
C LYS A 14 23.77 -16.17 -32.10
N ASN A 15 25.05 -15.88 -31.83
CA ASN A 15 25.64 -16.02 -30.49
C ASN A 15 25.84 -14.70 -29.74
N ILE A 16 25.39 -13.57 -30.29
CA ILE A 16 25.54 -12.25 -29.64
C ILE A 16 24.30 -11.87 -28.80
N VAL A 17 23.19 -12.61 -28.91
CA VAL A 17 21.94 -12.31 -28.19
C VAL A 17 21.72 -13.18 -26.94
N GLU A 18 22.51 -14.25 -26.72
CA GLU A 18 22.32 -15.22 -25.62
C GLU A 18 23.26 -15.04 -24.41
N ARG A 19 24.01 -13.93 -24.31
CA ARG A 19 24.93 -13.66 -23.18
C ARG A 19 24.65 -12.33 -22.48
N LEU A 20 23.42 -11.83 -22.51
CA LEU A 20 22.99 -10.88 -21.48
C LEU A 20 22.81 -11.68 -20.18
N SER A 21 23.63 -11.29 -19.22
CA SER A 21 24.16 -12.12 -18.14
C SER A 21 23.09 -12.45 -17.10
N ILE A 22 22.65 -13.72 -17.07
CA ILE A 22 21.82 -14.25 -15.98
C ILE A 22 22.51 -14.14 -14.60
N GLN A 23 23.82 -13.82 -14.56
CA GLN A 23 24.61 -13.72 -13.33
C GLN A 23 24.23 -12.51 -12.47
N ASP A 24 23.62 -11.49 -13.07
CA ASP A 24 23.20 -10.27 -12.36
C ASP A 24 21.72 -10.34 -11.90
N LEU A 25 21.03 -11.47 -12.14
CA LEU A 25 19.66 -11.68 -11.68
C LEU A 25 19.63 -11.98 -10.18
N LEU A 26 18.69 -11.35 -9.48
CA LEU A 26 18.40 -11.67 -8.09
C LEU A 26 17.80 -13.08 -8.00
N VAL A 27 18.38 -13.91 -7.16
CA VAL A 27 17.88 -15.26 -6.84
C VAL A 27 17.80 -15.45 -5.33
N LEU A 28 16.97 -16.39 -4.91
CA LEU A 28 16.70 -16.63 -3.48
C LEU A 28 17.78 -17.51 -2.86
N PHE A 29 18.43 -17.01 -1.81
CA PHE A 29 19.35 -17.77 -0.97
C PHE A 29 18.87 -17.80 0.48
N ARG A 30 19.16 -18.92 1.15
CA ARG A 30 19.12 -18.96 2.62
C ARG A 30 20.46 -18.43 3.13
N ASN A 31 20.45 -17.29 3.81
CA ASN A 31 21.63 -16.78 4.51
C ASN A 31 21.69 -17.40 5.92
N ILE A 32 22.80 -18.07 6.23
CA ILE A 32 23.00 -18.80 7.50
C ILE A 32 23.63 -17.93 8.60
N LYS A 33 23.83 -16.64 8.36
CA LYS A 33 24.33 -15.67 9.33
C LYS A 33 23.19 -14.76 9.80
N ALA A 34 23.36 -14.16 10.97
CA ALA A 34 22.44 -13.15 11.47
C ALA A 34 22.28 -12.00 10.46
N PRO A 35 21.08 -11.40 10.33
CA PRO A 35 20.89 -10.20 9.53
C PRO A 35 21.82 -9.06 10.01
N PRO A 36 22.30 -8.19 9.09
CA PRO A 36 23.06 -7.01 9.47
C PRO A 36 22.29 -6.12 10.45
N LYS A 37 23.03 -5.46 11.36
CA LYS A 37 22.49 -4.49 12.33
C LYS A 37 23.14 -3.13 12.13
N GLY A 38 22.55 -2.08 12.69
CA GLY A 38 23.10 -0.71 12.61
C GLY A 38 22.83 0.00 11.28
N ILE A 39 21.91 -0.55 10.47
CA ILE A 39 21.41 0.09 9.24
C ILE A 39 20.05 0.72 9.51
N LYS A 40 19.78 1.85 8.86
CA LYS A 40 18.44 2.47 8.86
C LYS A 40 17.58 1.84 7.77
N ILE A 41 16.29 1.66 8.06
CA ILE A 41 15.30 1.11 7.13
C ILE A 41 14.66 2.25 6.34
N TYR A 42 14.73 2.16 5.01
CA TYR A 42 14.15 3.13 4.08
C TYR A 42 12.95 2.59 3.30
N GLU A 43 12.62 1.31 3.45
CA GLU A 43 11.47 0.69 2.79
C GLU A 43 10.28 0.63 3.74
N ASP A 44 9.07 0.77 3.20
CA ASP A 44 7.84 0.53 3.96
C ASP A 44 7.74 -0.97 4.32
N THR A 45 7.42 -1.29 5.57
CA THR A 45 7.24 -2.70 5.96
C THR A 45 5.77 -3.10 5.84
N TRP A 46 5.49 -4.00 4.89
CA TRP A 46 4.16 -4.58 4.65
C TRP A 46 4.07 -5.97 5.28
N LEU A 47 3.09 -6.17 6.15
CA LEU A 47 2.74 -7.45 6.75
C LEU A 47 1.64 -8.11 5.92
N ASP A 48 1.92 -9.27 5.33
CA ASP A 48 0.90 -10.13 4.74
C ASP A 48 0.05 -10.79 5.84
N ILE A 49 -1.27 -10.64 5.74
CA ILE A 49 -2.24 -11.17 6.70
C ILE A 49 -3.53 -11.58 5.98
N LYS A 50 -4.34 -12.47 6.58
CA LYS A 50 -5.66 -12.83 6.06
C LYS A 50 -6.77 -12.25 6.93
N TYR A 51 -7.93 -12.09 6.31
CA TYR A 51 -9.15 -11.68 6.99
C TYR A 51 -9.42 -12.60 8.20
N ARG A 52 -9.64 -11.99 9.37
CA ARG A 52 -9.82 -12.64 10.69
C ARG A 52 -8.61 -13.35 11.30
N ASP A 53 -7.40 -13.20 10.75
CA ASP A 53 -6.18 -13.55 11.48
C ASP A 53 -6.06 -12.70 12.77
N PRO A 54 -5.31 -13.17 13.80
CA PRO A 54 -5.05 -12.37 15.00
C PRO A 54 -4.52 -10.97 14.66
N PHE A 55 -5.07 -9.94 15.32
CA PHE A 55 -4.69 -8.56 15.04
C PHE A 55 -3.23 -8.29 15.46
N PRO A 56 -2.37 -7.72 14.59
CA PRO A 56 -0.93 -7.61 14.81
C PRO A 56 -0.55 -6.40 15.67
N THR A 57 -1.12 -6.28 16.87
CA THR A 57 -0.88 -5.14 17.78
C THR A 57 0.60 -4.95 18.11
N ASP A 58 1.35 -6.05 18.25
CA ASP A 58 2.78 -6.06 18.58
C ASP A 58 3.70 -5.58 17.43
N LYS A 59 3.14 -5.32 16.25
CA LYS A 59 3.89 -4.86 15.06
C LYS A 59 3.79 -3.35 14.82
N ASN A 60 3.08 -2.62 15.68
CA ASN A 60 2.84 -1.18 15.57
C ASN A 60 2.25 -0.79 14.19
N PRO A 61 1.03 -1.23 13.87
CA PRO A 61 0.35 -0.83 12.63
C PRO A 61 0.09 0.68 12.60
N ILE A 62 0.19 1.31 11.43
CA ILE A 62 0.02 2.77 11.30
C ILE A 62 -1.45 3.16 11.36
N ALA A 63 -1.81 3.95 12.37
CA ALA A 63 -3.16 4.47 12.57
C ALA A 63 -3.47 5.69 11.69
N ALA A 64 -4.71 5.76 11.23
CA ALA A 64 -5.32 6.92 10.56
C ALA A 64 -5.12 8.19 11.39
N ALA A 65 -4.57 9.23 10.77
CA ALA A 65 -4.28 10.52 11.42
C ALA A 65 -3.44 10.43 12.72
N GLY A 66 -2.84 9.29 13.04
CA GLY A 66 -2.15 9.06 14.31
C GLY A 66 -3.06 9.09 15.55
N ARG A 67 -4.38 8.94 15.39
CA ARG A 67 -5.36 9.05 16.49
C ARG A 67 -6.58 8.17 16.27
N LYS A 68 -7.45 8.10 17.27
CA LYS A 68 -8.82 7.58 17.05
C LYS A 68 -9.57 8.51 16.10
N VAL A 69 -10.37 7.91 15.23
CA VAL A 69 -11.24 8.59 14.27
C VAL A 69 -12.69 8.33 14.62
N ARG A 70 -13.57 9.27 14.29
CA ARG A 70 -15.00 9.16 14.58
C ARG A 70 -15.70 8.30 13.53
N ASN A 71 -16.23 7.15 13.94
CA ASN A 71 -16.91 6.19 13.08
C ASN A 71 -18.36 6.59 12.74
N ASP A 72 -18.97 5.79 11.88
CA ASP A 72 -20.34 5.94 11.37
C ASP A 72 -21.41 5.85 12.46
N ASP A 73 -21.15 5.02 13.48
CA ASP A 73 -22.01 4.82 14.65
C ASP A 73 -21.77 5.89 15.74
N GLY A 74 -20.86 6.84 15.50
CA GLY A 74 -20.46 7.88 16.44
C GLY A 74 -19.42 7.46 17.48
N SER A 75 -19.00 6.18 17.49
CA SER A 75 -17.90 5.72 18.34
C SER A 75 -16.54 6.23 17.83
N GLU A 76 -15.51 6.14 18.67
CA GLU A 76 -14.14 6.49 18.30
C GLU A 76 -13.24 5.25 18.38
N MET A 77 -12.57 4.93 17.27
CA MET A 77 -11.62 3.82 17.23
C MET A 77 -10.41 4.12 16.35
N PHE A 78 -9.32 3.38 16.55
CA PHE A 78 -8.21 3.39 15.60
C PHE A 78 -8.59 2.60 14.36
N GLN A 79 -8.31 3.18 13.19
CA GLN A 79 -8.36 2.50 11.90
C GLN A 79 -6.94 2.45 11.35
N TYR A 80 -6.50 1.32 10.85
CA TYR A 80 -5.10 1.10 10.45
C TYR A 80 -4.99 0.89 8.93
N VAL A 81 -3.89 1.37 8.36
CA VAL A 81 -3.67 1.36 6.90
C VAL A 81 -3.51 -0.07 6.40
N ALA A 82 -4.38 -0.44 5.46
CA ALA A 82 -4.38 -1.73 4.80
C ALA A 82 -4.39 -1.57 3.27
N LEU A 83 -3.80 -2.53 2.56
CA LEU A 83 -3.72 -2.57 1.10
C LEU A 83 -4.27 -3.91 0.60
N TRP A 84 -5.14 -3.84 -0.41
CA TRP A 84 -5.69 -5.00 -1.09
C TRP A 84 -5.61 -4.81 -2.60
N TYR A 85 -5.75 -5.90 -3.35
CA TYR A 85 -5.78 -5.87 -4.81
C TYR A 85 -7.10 -6.43 -5.32
N LYS A 86 -7.79 -5.64 -6.15
CA LYS A 86 -9.05 -6.06 -6.80
C LYS A 86 -8.93 -5.86 -8.29
N HIS A 87 -9.00 -6.95 -9.06
CA HIS A 87 -8.84 -6.94 -10.53
C HIS A 87 -7.55 -6.25 -11.01
N GLY A 88 -6.44 -6.45 -10.28
CA GLY A 88 -5.14 -5.85 -10.59
C GLY A 88 -4.96 -4.40 -10.12
N GLN A 89 -5.99 -3.77 -9.58
CA GLN A 89 -5.92 -2.42 -9.01
C GLN A 89 -5.53 -2.47 -7.53
N PRO A 90 -4.49 -1.74 -7.08
CA PRO A 90 -4.24 -1.52 -5.66
C PRO A 90 -5.33 -0.63 -5.05
N VAL A 91 -5.85 -1.02 -3.90
CA VAL A 91 -6.91 -0.29 -3.18
C VAL A 91 -6.53 -0.22 -1.71
N PHE A 92 -6.31 1.00 -1.21
CA PHE A 92 -6.16 1.22 0.22
C PHE A 92 -7.50 1.12 0.95
N GLY A 93 -7.44 0.65 2.18
CA GLY A 93 -8.59 0.47 3.04
C GLY A 93 -8.20 0.63 4.50
N ARG A 94 -9.12 0.20 5.36
CA ARG A 94 -8.91 0.16 6.80
C ARG A 94 -8.89 -1.28 7.29
N ALA A 95 -8.02 -1.56 8.26
CA ALA A 95 -8.08 -2.72 9.12
C ALA A 95 -8.25 -2.29 10.58
N TYR A 96 -8.88 -3.13 11.41
CA TYR A 96 -9.10 -2.89 12.83
C TYR A 96 -9.45 -4.19 13.57
N PRO A 97 -9.19 -4.32 14.88
CA PRO A 97 -9.58 -5.49 15.65
C PRO A 97 -11.10 -5.52 15.91
N ASP A 98 -11.71 -6.70 15.83
CA ASP A 98 -13.03 -6.96 16.43
C ASP A 98 -12.92 -7.23 17.95
N CYS A 99 -14.06 -7.52 18.60
CA CYS A 99 -14.09 -7.81 20.04
C CYS A 99 -13.38 -9.11 20.46
N ALA A 100 -12.94 -9.92 19.50
CA ALA A 100 -12.17 -11.15 19.73
C ALA A 100 -10.72 -11.02 19.22
N ASP A 101 -10.24 -9.78 19.05
CA ASP A 101 -8.91 -9.45 18.54
C ASP A 101 -8.61 -10.07 17.16
N LYS A 102 -9.64 -10.26 16.33
CA LYS A 102 -9.49 -10.69 14.94
C LYS A 102 -9.47 -9.50 14.01
N THR A 103 -8.65 -9.60 12.97
CA THR A 103 -8.47 -8.52 12.01
C THR A 103 -9.67 -8.42 11.07
N MET A 104 -10.45 -7.37 11.24
CA MET A 104 -11.46 -6.94 10.28
C MET A 104 -10.83 -5.99 9.28
N ALA A 105 -11.36 -5.93 8.07
CA ALA A 105 -10.94 -4.99 7.05
C ALA A 105 -12.11 -4.54 6.18
N SER A 106 -12.02 -3.34 5.61
CA SER A 106 -13.00 -2.81 4.65
C SER A 106 -12.30 -1.99 3.57
N PHE A 107 -12.61 -2.29 2.31
CA PHE A 107 -12.08 -1.68 1.11
C PHE A 107 -13.23 -1.17 0.23
N GLY A 108 -13.12 0.06 -0.28
CA GLY A 108 -14.12 0.66 -1.18
C GLY A 108 -13.54 0.95 -2.55
N TRP A 109 -14.05 0.30 -3.59
CA TRP A 109 -13.63 0.53 -4.98
C TRP A 109 -14.69 0.10 -5.99
N GLY A 110 -14.81 0.86 -7.09
CA GLY A 110 -15.66 0.50 -8.22
C GLY A 110 -17.16 0.45 -7.86
N GLY A 111 -17.62 1.33 -6.97
CA GLY A 111 -19.00 1.35 -6.51
C GLY A 111 -19.36 0.26 -5.49
N GLN A 112 -18.38 -0.53 -5.03
CA GLN A 112 -18.59 -1.65 -4.12
C GLN A 112 -17.80 -1.48 -2.82
N GLU A 113 -18.38 -2.00 -1.74
CA GLU A 113 -17.68 -2.29 -0.50
C GLU A 113 -17.30 -3.78 -0.46
N ASN A 114 -16.07 -4.07 -0.04
CA ASN A 114 -15.61 -5.40 0.34
C ASN A 114 -15.18 -5.36 1.80
N ALA A 115 -15.90 -6.07 2.65
CA ALA A 115 -15.74 -6.03 4.11
C ALA A 115 -15.95 -7.41 4.76
N GLY A 116 -16.01 -8.48 3.97
CA GLY A 116 -16.21 -9.84 4.45
C GLY A 116 -15.03 -10.77 4.15
N ALA A 117 -15.29 -12.07 4.29
CA ALA A 117 -14.30 -13.13 4.08
C ALA A 117 -13.75 -13.19 2.65
N GLU A 118 -14.44 -12.58 1.67
CA GLU A 118 -13.99 -12.46 0.29
C GLU A 118 -12.70 -11.65 0.12
N ILE A 119 -12.32 -10.86 1.12
CA ILE A 119 -11.03 -10.13 1.13
C ILE A 119 -9.87 -11.11 1.04
N GLY A 120 -9.94 -12.24 1.75
CA GLY A 120 -8.86 -13.22 1.79
C GLY A 120 -7.56 -12.61 2.30
N SER A 121 -6.50 -12.65 1.47
CA SER A 121 -5.19 -12.07 1.78
C SER A 121 -5.16 -10.58 1.48
N PHE A 122 -4.57 -9.80 2.39
CA PHE A 122 -4.28 -8.38 2.20
C PHE A 122 -3.02 -8.01 3.00
N GLN A 123 -2.60 -6.76 2.91
CA GLN A 123 -1.39 -6.28 3.58
C GLN A 123 -1.71 -5.15 4.56
N MET A 124 -0.99 -5.09 5.68
CA MET A 124 -1.02 -3.96 6.61
C MET A 124 0.36 -3.32 6.68
N ILE A 125 0.41 -1.98 6.73
CA ILE A 125 1.68 -1.29 6.96
C ILE A 125 1.99 -1.27 8.46
N ILE A 126 3.22 -1.65 8.80
CA ILE A 126 3.67 -1.80 10.18
C ILE A 126 5.02 -1.11 10.39
N ILE A 127 5.31 -0.77 11.65
CA ILE A 127 6.60 -0.22 12.06
C ILE A 127 7.16 -1.11 13.19
N PRO A 128 7.82 -2.24 12.86
CA PRO A 128 8.28 -3.17 13.89
C PRO A 128 9.23 -2.51 14.90
N ASP A 129 10.12 -1.64 14.42
CA ASP A 129 11.07 -0.90 15.23
C ASP A 129 11.13 0.56 14.72
N PRO A 130 10.52 1.52 15.42
CA PRO A 130 10.49 2.92 14.99
C PRO A 130 11.86 3.60 15.09
N ASP A 131 12.78 3.11 15.94
CA ASP A 131 14.06 3.78 16.21
C ASP A 131 15.07 3.60 15.06
N ILE A 132 14.84 2.63 14.19
CA ILE A 132 15.72 2.34 13.04
C ILE A 132 15.16 2.83 11.70
N LEU A 133 14.01 3.51 11.67
CA LEU A 133 13.51 4.13 10.45
C LEU A 133 14.44 5.28 10.01
N GLY A 134 14.74 5.32 8.72
CA GLY A 134 15.50 6.38 8.06
C GLY A 134 14.64 7.55 7.56
N PHE A 135 13.34 7.49 7.79
CA PHE A 135 12.32 8.44 7.37
C PHE A 135 11.19 8.48 8.43
N GLU A 136 10.25 9.40 8.26
CA GLU A 136 9.08 9.53 9.14
C GLU A 136 7.77 9.55 8.34
N TYR A 137 6.70 9.02 8.94
CA TYR A 137 5.36 9.13 8.37
C TYR A 137 4.65 10.37 8.91
N LYS A 138 3.91 11.05 8.02
CA LYS A 138 3.08 12.20 8.40
C LYS A 138 1.76 12.19 7.65
N TRP A 139 0.67 12.45 8.36
CA TRP A 139 -0.62 12.70 7.74
C TRP A 139 -0.72 14.18 7.37
N LEU A 140 -0.89 14.47 6.08
CA LEU A 140 -0.97 15.84 5.55
C LEU A 140 -2.23 16.02 4.70
N PRO A 141 -2.83 17.22 4.66
CA PRO A 141 -3.86 17.53 3.68
C PRO A 141 -3.36 17.26 2.25
N TYR A 142 -4.17 16.63 1.40
CA TYR A 142 -3.77 16.25 0.05
C TYR A 142 -3.27 17.45 -0.78
N LYS A 143 -3.88 18.63 -0.61
CA LYS A 143 -3.42 19.87 -1.25
C LYS A 143 -2.00 20.27 -0.87
N GLU A 144 -1.60 20.03 0.38
CA GLU A 144 -0.24 20.31 0.86
C GLU A 144 0.72 19.24 0.32
N ALA A 145 0.34 17.97 0.40
CA ALA A 145 1.16 16.86 -0.07
C ALA A 145 1.48 16.95 -1.58
N LYS A 146 0.55 17.47 -2.40
CA LYS A 146 0.75 17.65 -3.84
C LYS A 146 1.43 18.97 -4.23
N ALA A 147 1.55 19.94 -3.30
CA ALA A 147 2.12 21.26 -3.58
C ALA A 147 3.66 21.26 -3.70
N GLY A 148 4.34 20.22 -3.22
CA GLY A 148 5.81 20.17 -3.19
C GLY A 148 6.36 19.95 -1.78
N GLY A 149 7.68 19.81 -1.65
CA GLY A 149 8.35 19.64 -0.35
C GLY A 149 8.84 18.20 -0.07
N PRO A 150 9.46 17.98 1.11
CA PRO A 150 10.11 16.73 1.46
C PRO A 150 9.13 15.56 1.61
N PHE A 151 7.95 15.82 2.13
CA PHE A 151 6.92 14.80 2.33
C PHE A 151 6.13 14.57 1.04
N LYS A 152 6.12 13.33 0.58
CA LYS A 152 5.33 12.88 -0.57
C LYS A 152 4.33 11.81 -0.15
N PRO A 153 3.16 11.72 -0.80
CA PRO A 153 2.22 10.64 -0.54
C PRO A 153 2.89 9.27 -0.68
N LEU A 154 2.71 8.41 0.33
CA LEU A 154 2.99 6.99 0.18
C LEU A 154 2.05 6.44 -0.88
N HIS A 155 2.57 5.74 -1.88
CA HIS A 155 1.74 5.28 -2.98
C HIS A 155 2.07 3.86 -3.45
N VAL A 156 1.04 3.19 -3.95
CA VAL A 156 1.15 1.95 -4.71
C VAL A 156 0.34 2.14 -5.99
N GLY A 157 1.05 2.16 -7.13
CA GLY A 157 0.47 2.71 -8.36
C GLY A 157 0.03 4.16 -8.16
N ASP A 158 -1.17 4.50 -8.63
CA ASP A 158 -1.76 5.84 -8.50
C ASP A 158 -2.58 6.03 -7.21
N CYS A 159 -2.48 5.10 -6.25
CA CYS A 159 -3.28 5.09 -5.04
C CYS A 159 -2.45 5.50 -3.82
N THR A 160 -3.06 6.23 -2.88
CA THR A 160 -2.47 6.60 -1.57
C THR A 160 -3.50 6.38 -0.45
N PRO A 161 -3.09 6.00 0.77
CA PRO A 161 -3.99 5.97 1.93
C PRO A 161 -4.58 7.35 2.20
N CYS A 162 -5.87 7.42 2.50
CA CYS A 162 -6.61 8.68 2.65
C CYS A 162 -7.67 8.59 3.75
N VAL A 163 -7.70 9.56 4.66
CA VAL A 163 -8.77 9.74 5.66
C VAL A 163 -9.83 10.66 5.08
N VAL A 164 -10.94 10.06 4.65
CA VAL A 164 -12.11 10.78 4.14
C VAL A 164 -12.94 11.26 5.32
N LYS A 165 -13.27 12.55 5.33
CA LYS A 165 -14.15 13.16 6.33
C LYS A 165 -15.44 13.63 5.66
N ASP A 166 -16.58 13.16 6.14
CA ASP A 166 -17.88 13.62 5.63
C ASP A 166 -18.38 14.89 6.34
N ALA A 167 -19.47 15.46 5.82
CA ALA A 167 -20.07 16.69 6.36
C ALA A 167 -20.58 16.56 7.80
N LYS A 168 -20.81 15.34 8.29
CA LYS A 168 -21.21 15.08 9.69
C LYS A 168 -20.00 14.98 10.61
N GLY A 169 -18.79 15.03 10.06
CA GLY A 169 -17.53 14.87 10.78
C GLY A 169 -17.16 13.42 11.05
N THR A 170 -17.82 12.46 10.41
CA THR A 170 -17.40 11.06 10.44
C THR A 170 -16.18 10.88 9.55
N GLU A 171 -15.22 10.09 10.02
CA GLU A 171 -13.91 9.88 9.41
C GLU A 171 -13.72 8.39 9.08
N ARG A 172 -13.32 8.12 7.84
CA ARG A 172 -13.10 6.76 7.34
C ARG A 172 -11.76 6.71 6.60
N LEU A 173 -10.90 5.79 7.00
CA LEU A 173 -9.69 5.48 6.27
C LEU A 173 -10.02 4.63 5.04
N GLY A 174 -9.47 5.03 3.90
CA GLY A 174 -9.64 4.36 2.61
C GLY A 174 -8.57 4.80 1.62
N ASN A 175 -9.00 5.00 0.37
CA ASN A 175 -8.15 5.18 -0.78
C ASN A 175 -8.33 6.55 -1.41
N LEU A 176 -7.27 7.15 -1.92
CA LEU A 176 -7.33 8.23 -2.90
C LEU A 176 -6.60 7.79 -4.17
N HIS A 177 -7.31 7.74 -5.30
CA HIS A 177 -6.70 7.57 -6.61
C HIS A 177 -6.30 8.94 -7.14
N MET A 178 -5.00 9.23 -7.15
CA MET A 178 -4.43 10.56 -7.40
C MET A 178 -4.72 11.05 -8.82
N SER A 179 -4.58 10.19 -9.83
CA SER A 179 -4.85 10.55 -11.23
C SER A 179 -6.33 10.83 -11.53
N MET A 180 -7.24 10.27 -10.73
CA MET A 180 -8.69 10.51 -10.85
C MET A 180 -9.19 11.59 -9.91
N GLU A 181 -8.33 12.06 -8.98
CA GLU A 181 -8.72 12.85 -7.81
C GLU A 181 -10.02 12.35 -7.15
N LYS A 182 -10.08 11.03 -6.94
CA LYS A 182 -11.24 10.31 -6.39
C LYS A 182 -10.86 9.57 -5.12
N ALA A 183 -11.48 9.95 -4.00
CA ALA A 183 -11.37 9.25 -2.74
C ALA A 183 -12.51 8.23 -2.57
N THR A 184 -12.22 7.05 -2.03
CA THR A 184 -13.19 5.98 -1.79
C THR A 184 -12.98 5.28 -0.46
N THR A 185 -14.06 4.89 0.19
CA THR A 185 -14.09 4.14 1.46
C THR A 185 -15.24 3.14 1.42
N GLY A 186 -15.04 1.91 1.91
CA GLY A 186 -16.15 0.96 2.07
C GLY A 186 -17.15 1.48 3.11
N VAL A 187 -18.39 1.71 2.68
CA VAL A 187 -19.51 2.15 3.53
C VAL A 187 -20.86 1.74 2.94
N GLY A 188 -21.68 1.05 3.74
CA GLY A 188 -23.07 0.74 3.38
C GLY A 188 -23.23 -0.05 2.09
N GLY A 189 -22.28 -0.95 1.77
CA GLY A 189 -22.27 -1.73 0.54
C GLY A 189 -21.70 -1.01 -0.69
N LYS A 190 -21.25 0.25 -0.54
CA LYS A 190 -20.74 1.10 -1.64
C LYS A 190 -19.33 1.64 -1.35
N ASP A 191 -18.72 2.28 -2.34
CA ASP A 191 -17.36 2.82 -2.27
C ASP A 191 -17.27 4.26 -1.71
N GLY A 192 -18.38 4.84 -1.24
CA GLY A 192 -18.38 6.16 -0.57
C GLY A 192 -17.69 7.28 -1.36
N ALA A 193 -17.76 7.21 -2.70
CA ALA A 193 -16.94 8.03 -3.58
C ALA A 193 -17.08 9.55 -3.37
N VAL A 194 -15.94 10.24 -3.25
CA VAL A 194 -15.83 11.70 -3.25
C VAL A 194 -14.82 12.11 -4.32
N CYS A 195 -15.21 13.05 -5.19
CA CYS A 195 -14.37 13.54 -6.28
C CYS A 195 -14.22 15.07 -6.23
N GLY A 196 -13.25 15.58 -6.99
CA GLY A 196 -13.09 17.02 -7.20
C GLY A 196 -12.51 17.73 -5.98
N PRO A 197 -12.74 19.05 -5.81
CA PRO A 197 -11.98 19.87 -4.87
C PRO A 197 -12.13 19.46 -3.41
N ALA A 198 -13.17 18.70 -3.05
CA ALA A 198 -13.35 18.17 -1.70
C ALA A 198 -12.21 17.25 -1.23
N VAL A 199 -11.54 16.54 -2.15
CA VAL A 199 -10.46 15.61 -1.79
C VAL A 199 -9.19 16.33 -1.29
N ASN A 200 -9.06 17.63 -1.59
CA ASN A 200 -7.89 18.44 -1.23
C ASN A 200 -7.67 18.61 0.27
N ASP A 201 -8.74 18.54 1.06
CA ASP A 201 -8.70 18.72 2.51
C ASP A 201 -8.61 17.39 3.27
N PHE A 202 -8.68 16.26 2.58
CA PHE A 202 -8.50 14.95 3.19
C PHE A 202 -7.03 14.71 3.54
N LEU A 203 -6.81 14.01 4.65
CA LEU A 203 -5.47 13.65 5.09
C LEU A 203 -4.98 12.44 4.29
N VAL A 204 -3.80 12.53 3.71
CA VAL A 204 -3.10 11.42 3.05
C VAL A 204 -1.84 11.06 3.82
N LEU A 205 -1.50 9.77 3.83
CA LEU A 205 -0.26 9.30 4.45
C LEU A 205 0.92 9.68 3.58
N CYS A 206 1.86 10.43 4.13
CA CYS A 206 3.09 10.85 3.46
C CYS A 206 4.33 10.33 4.19
N ARG A 207 5.45 10.33 3.49
CA ARG A 207 6.81 10.07 4.03
C ARG A 207 7.85 10.94 3.34
N ASN A 208 9.00 11.14 3.98
CA ASN A 208 10.15 11.91 3.46
C ASN A 208 11.34 11.04 3.05
#